data_AF-A0A5A7UIT6-F1
#
_entry.id   AF-A0A5A7UIT6-F1
#
_cell.length_a   1.000
_cell.length_b   1.000
_cell.length_c   1.000
_cell.angle_alpha   90.00
_cell.angle_beta   90.00
_cell.angle_gamma   90.00
#
_symmetry.space_group_name_H-M   'P 1'
#
loop_
_entity.id
_entity.type
_entity.pdbx_description
1 polymer ?
#
loop_
_entity_poly.entity_id
_entity_poly.type
_entity_poly.pdbx_seq_one_letter_code
_entity_poly.pdbx_strand_id
1 'polypeptide(L)'
;MLEQLLENQLIQLPKCKRPEQAGKVDDPNYCKYHRVISHPVEKCFVLKELILKLAREKKIELDIDEVAQTNHVAIEMTSNVPPLTQLDDQRKSLI
;
A
#
# COMPACT_ATOMS: atom_id res chain seq x y z
N MET A 1 12.58 -6.32 -5.28
CA MET A 1 11.36 -6.47 -6.09
C MET A 1 11.27 -5.46 -7.23
N LEU A 2 11.02 -4.16 -7.00
CA LEU A 2 10.78 -3.20 -8.11
C LEU A 2 11.92 -3.14 -9.13
N GLU A 3 13.17 -3.18 -8.67
CA GLU A 3 14.35 -3.13 -9.55
C GLU A 3 14.42 -4.34 -10.46
N GLN A 4 14.19 -5.54 -9.93
CA GLN A 4 14.13 -6.78 -10.70
C GLN A 4 13.00 -6.77 -11.73
N LEU A 5 11.84 -6.16 -11.42
CA LEU A 5 10.75 -6.02 -12.39
C LEU A 5 11.15 -5.12 -13.57
N LEU A 6 11.98 -4.10 -13.31
CA LEU A 6 12.50 -3.19 -14.32
C LEU A 6 13.62 -3.83 -15.15
N GLU A 7 14.57 -4.50 -14.49
CA GLU A 7 15.69 -5.20 -15.13
C GLU A 7 15.20 -6.31 -16.05
N ASN A 8 14.21 -7.09 -15.61
CA ASN A 8 13.58 -8.13 -16.43
C ASN A 8 12.56 -7.60 -17.44
N GLN A 9 12.42 -6.27 -17.55
CA GLN A 9 11.49 -5.59 -18.47
C GLN A 9 10.03 -6.04 -18.33
N LEU A 10 9.64 -6.54 -17.15
CA LEU A 10 8.28 -6.96 -16.85
C LEU A 10 7.34 -5.77 -16.71
N ILE A 11 7.89 -4.60 -16.38
CA ILE A 11 7.18 -3.32 -16.33
C ILE A 11 7.99 -2.23 -17.04
N GLN A 12 7.30 -1.27 -17.63
CA GLN A 12 7.91 -0.05 -18.14
C GLN A 12 7.54 1.13 -17.26
N LEU A 13 8.51 2.03 -17.02
CA LEU A 13 8.23 3.24 -16.26
C LEU A 13 7.44 4.24 -17.10
N PRO A 14 6.38 4.85 -16.53
CA PRO A 14 5.68 5.94 -17.20
C PRO A 14 6.63 7.10 -17.49
N LYS A 15 6.33 7.85 -18.56
CA LYS A 15 7.05 9.10 -18.86
C LYS A 15 6.87 10.08 -17.69
N CYS A 16 7.98 10.69 -17.26
CA CYS A 16 7.94 11.74 -16.26
C CYS A 16 7.15 12.93 -16.83
N LYS A 17 6.08 13.33 -16.15
CA LYS A 17 5.23 14.47 -16.55
C LYS A 17 5.74 15.81 -16.03
N ARG A 18 6.70 15.81 -15.10
CA ARG A 18 7.22 17.01 -14.40
C ARG A 18 8.75 16.97 -14.35
N PRO A 19 9.44 17.38 -15.42
CA PRO A 19 10.90 17.30 -15.49
C PRO A 19 11.60 18.11 -14.39
N GLU A 20 11.01 19.22 -13.94
CA GLU A 20 11.49 20.05 -12.82
C GLU A 20 11.64 19.27 -11.48
N GLN A 21 10.85 18.21 -11.32
CA GLN A 21 10.85 17.37 -10.11
C GLN A 21 11.66 16.08 -10.30
N ALA A 22 12.10 15.78 -11.52
CA ALA A 22 12.74 14.52 -11.87
C ALA A 22 14.15 14.36 -11.27
N GLY A 23 14.83 15.47 -10.98
CA GLY A 23 16.19 15.49 -10.42
C GLY A 23 16.26 15.36 -8.90
N LYS A 24 15.12 15.32 -8.20
CA LYS A 24 15.06 15.30 -6.73
C LYS A 24 14.96 13.86 -6.20
N VAL A 25 15.92 13.01 -6.61
CA VAL A 25 15.96 11.59 -6.25
C VAL A 25 16.20 11.34 -4.76
N ASP A 26 16.79 12.32 -4.07
CA ASP A 26 17.07 12.26 -2.64
C ASP A 26 15.85 12.64 -1.77
N ASP A 27 14.73 13.06 -2.39
CA ASP A 27 13.52 13.42 -1.65
C ASP A 27 12.83 12.17 -1.09
N PRO A 28 12.43 12.14 0.20
CA PRO A 28 11.77 10.97 0.79
C PRO A 28 10.42 10.63 0.14
N ASN A 29 9.79 11.60 -0.55
CA ASN A 29 8.57 11.40 -1.31
C ASN A 29 8.84 11.08 -2.78
N TYR A 30 10.10 10.90 -3.19
CA TYR A 30 10.44 10.54 -4.56
C TYR A 30 9.92 9.13 -4.89
N CYS A 31 9.09 9.04 -5.93
CA CYS A 31 8.61 7.77 -6.43
C CYS A 31 9.47 7.33 -7.62
N LYS A 32 10.29 6.27 -7.46
CA LYS A 32 11.10 5.68 -8.54
C LYS A 32 10.26 5.25 -9.75
N TYR A 33 9.00 4.84 -9.53
CA TYR A 33 8.10 4.43 -10.60
C TYR A 33 7.61 5.64 -11.42
N HIS A 34 7.14 6.70 -10.78
CA HIS A 34 6.64 7.90 -11.45
C HIS A 34 7.73 8.91 -11.86
N ARG A 35 8.97 8.71 -11.38
CA ARG A 35 10.12 9.59 -11.58
C ARG A 35 9.83 11.05 -11.18
N VAL A 36 9.13 11.23 -10.06
CA VAL A 36 8.62 12.52 -9.59
C VAL A 36 8.46 12.49 -8.06
N ILE A 37 8.56 13.66 -7.42
CA ILE A 37 8.17 13.82 -6.01
C ILE A 37 6.66 13.64 -5.90
N SER A 38 6.24 12.64 -5.15
CA SER A 38 4.83 12.32 -4.93
C SER A 38 4.62 11.64 -3.57
N HIS A 39 4.55 10.32 -3.54
CA HIS A 39 4.50 9.50 -2.35
C HIS A 39 5.67 8.50 -2.37
N PRO A 40 6.10 7.99 -1.20
CA PRO A 40 7.03 6.88 -1.12
C PRO A 40 6.55 5.70 -1.96
N VAL A 41 7.47 4.98 -2.62
CA VAL A 41 7.17 3.89 -3.56
C VAL A 41 6.21 2.84 -2.96
N GLU A 42 6.32 2.59 -1.65
CA GLU A 42 5.51 1.67 -0.85
C GLU A 42 4.02 2.04 -0.83
N LYS A 43 3.70 3.32 -1.06
CA LYS A 43 2.34 3.87 -1.09
C LYS A 43 1.79 4.02 -2.52
N CYS A 44 2.53 3.62 -3.55
CA CYS A 44 2.10 3.76 -4.94
C CYS A 44 1.03 2.76 -5.32
N PHE A 45 -0.22 3.22 -5.38
CA PHE A 45 -1.36 2.40 -5.79
C PHE A 45 -1.19 1.81 -7.20
N VAL A 46 -0.73 2.62 -8.16
CA VAL A 46 -0.52 2.17 -9.55
C VAL A 46 0.50 1.03 -9.61
N LEU A 47 1.58 1.12 -8.83
CA LEU A 47 2.59 0.07 -8.75
C LEU A 47 2.03 -1.20 -8.12
N LYS A 48 1.27 -1.09 -7.03
CA LYS A 48 0.60 -2.23 -6.38
C LYS A 48 -0.33 -2.97 -7.34
N GLU A 49 -1.17 -2.25 -8.07
CA GLU A 49 -2.08 -2.84 -9.06
C GLU A 49 -1.32 -3.54 -10.18
N LEU A 50 -0.20 -2.96 -10.66
CA LEU A 50 0.61 -3.57 -11.71
C LEU A 50 1.29 -4.85 -11.24
N ILE A 51 1.83 -4.86 -10.03
CA ILE A 51 2.42 -6.05 -9.40
C ILE A 51 1.35 -7.14 -9.25
N LEU A 52 0.17 -6.79 -8.74
CA LEU A 52 -0.94 -7.73 -8.60
C LEU A 52 -1.39 -8.30 -9.94
N LYS A 53 -1.42 -7.48 -10.99
CA LYS A 53 -1.71 -7.93 -12.36
C LYS A 53 -0.66 -8.94 -12.86
N LEU A 54 0.64 -8.67 -12.67
CA LEU A 54 1.70 -9.59 -13.08
C LEU A 54 1.61 -10.94 -12.35
N ALA A 55 1.23 -10.92 -11.07
CA ALA A 55 1.02 -12.13 -10.29
C ALA A 55 -0.17 -12.95 -10.81
N ARG A 56 -1.28 -12.29 -11.16
CA ARG A 56 -2.44 -12.95 -11.81
C ARG A 56 -2.08 -13.56 -13.15
N GLU A 57 -1.20 -12.90 -13.90
CA GLU A 57 -0.64 -13.40 -15.16
C GLU A 57 0.42 -14.50 -14.97
N LYS A 58 0.74 -14.88 -13.72
CA LYS A 58 1.79 -15.84 -13.35
C LYS A 58 3.18 -15.47 -13.89
N LYS A 59 3.42 -14.18 -14.15
CA LYS A 59 4.73 -13.66 -14.58
C LYS A 59 5.68 -13.45 -13.40
N ILE A 60 5.11 -13.30 -12.20
CA ILE A 60 5.84 -13.20 -10.94
C ILE A 60 5.10 -14.03 -9.90
N GLU A 61 5.85 -14.55 -8.93
CA GLU A 61 5.29 -15.13 -7.72
C GLU A 61 5.33 -14.06 -6.62
N LEU A 62 4.24 -13.91 -5.89
CA LEU A 62 4.16 -13.05 -4.71
C LEU A 62 3.97 -13.95 -3.52
N ASP A 63 4.88 -13.87 -2.56
CA ASP A 63 4.66 -14.42 -1.24
C ASP A 63 3.70 -13.48 -0.49
N ILE A 64 2.47 -13.94 -0.25
CA ILE A 64 1.40 -13.17 0.39
C ILE A 64 1.31 -13.51 1.89
N ASP A 65 2.07 -14.50 2.37
CA ASP A 65 1.92 -15.01 3.74
C ASP A 65 2.42 -14.04 4.83
N GLU A 66 3.25 -13.04 4.48
CA GLU A 66 3.85 -12.13 5.48
C GLU A 66 2.88 -11.07 6.04
N VAL A 67 1.80 -10.71 5.34
CA VAL A 67 0.90 -9.59 5.73
C VAL A 67 -0.36 -10.07 6.45
N ALA A 68 -0.75 -11.33 6.30
CA ALA A 68 -1.89 -11.89 7.02
C ALA A 68 -1.64 -11.97 8.54
N GLN A 69 -0.38 -12.09 8.96
CA GLN A 69 -0.04 -12.26 10.38
C GLN A 69 -0.06 -10.95 11.19
N THR A 70 0.06 -9.78 10.56
CA THR A 70 0.09 -8.49 11.30
C THR A 70 -1.30 -8.00 11.72
N ASN A 71 -2.38 -8.52 11.12
CA ASN A 71 -3.76 -8.08 11.42
C ASN A 71 -4.58 -9.09 12.26
N HIS A 72 -4.01 -10.24 12.61
CA HIS A 72 -4.60 -11.13 13.63
C HIS A 72 -3.96 -10.86 14.99
N VAL A 73 -4.21 -9.66 15.54
CA VAL A 73 -4.25 -9.54 17.00
C VAL A 73 -5.43 -10.40 17.45
N ALA A 74 -5.13 -11.62 17.89
CA ALA A 74 -6.08 -12.45 18.60
C ALA A 74 -6.48 -11.69 19.86
N ILE A 75 -7.65 -11.05 19.82
CA ILE A 75 -8.33 -10.65 21.04
C ILE A 75 -8.75 -11.96 21.70
N GLU A 76 -7.95 -12.43 22.66
CA GLU A 76 -8.41 -13.46 23.60
C GLU A 76 -9.65 -12.92 24.30
N MET A 77 -10.82 -13.32 23.82
CA MET A 77 -12.05 -13.16 24.56
C MET A 77 -12.02 -14.16 25.73
N THR A 78 -11.35 -13.79 26.82
CA THR A 78 -11.73 -14.32 28.13
C THR A 78 -13.11 -13.75 28.43
N SER A 79 -14.12 -14.50 28.00
CA SER A 79 -15.49 -14.42 28.49
C SER A 79 -15.51 -14.05 29.97
N ASN A 80 -16.25 -13.00 30.32
CA ASN A 80 -17.26 -13.04 31.39
C ASN A 80 -18.17 -11.79 31.44
N VAL A 81 -18.49 -11.15 30.31
CA VAL A 81 -19.52 -10.08 30.30
C VAL A 81 -20.41 -10.24 29.05
N PRO A 82 -21.75 -10.30 29.22
CA PRO A 82 -22.67 -10.49 28.10
C PRO A 82 -22.75 -9.24 27.22
N PRO A 83 -23.11 -9.40 25.93
CA PRO A 83 -22.98 -8.36 24.91
C PRO A 83 -24.09 -7.31 25.06
N LEU A 84 -23.71 -6.04 25.19
CA LEU A 84 -24.67 -4.93 25.10
C LEU A 84 -24.82 -4.49 23.64
N THR A 85 -25.85 -5.03 23.00
CA THR A 85 -26.41 -4.44 21.79
C THR A 85 -26.96 -3.04 22.09
N GLN A 86 -26.67 -2.09 21.19
CA GLN A 86 -27.44 -0.87 20.90
C GLN A 86 -27.45 0.24 21.98
N LEU A 87 -26.86 1.39 21.63
CA LEU A 87 -27.65 2.62 21.56
C LEU A 87 -26.87 3.70 20.76
N ASP A 88 -27.45 4.08 19.64
CA ASP A 88 -27.27 5.40 19.04
C ASP A 88 -27.67 6.51 20.03
N ASP A 89 -27.33 7.76 19.72
CA ASP A 89 -27.70 8.99 20.44
C ASP A 89 -26.95 9.34 21.74
N GLN A 90 -25.86 10.11 21.59
CA GLN A 90 -25.75 11.39 22.32
C GLN A 90 -24.83 12.41 21.63
N ARG A 91 -25.18 12.85 20.40
CA ARG A 91 -24.76 14.19 19.95
C ARG A 91 -25.73 15.23 20.53
N LYS A 92 -25.54 15.59 21.81
CA LYS A 92 -25.99 16.88 22.30
C LYS A 92 -25.22 17.28 23.56
N SER A 93 -24.70 18.50 23.51
CA SER A 93 -24.20 19.30 24.62
C SER A 93 -22.76 19.06 25.05
N LEU A 94 -21.82 19.73 24.36
CA LEU A 94 -20.94 20.65 25.09
C LEU A 94 -20.63 21.85 24.19
N ILE A 95 -20.89 23.03 24.78
CA ILE A 95 -20.78 24.41 24.29
C ILE A 95 -22.02 24.92 23.54
#